data_AF-A0A7J0G330-F1
#
_entry.id   AF-A0A7J0G330-F1
#
_cell.length_a   1.000
_cell.length_b   1.000
_cell.length_c   1.000
_cell.angle_alpha   90.00
_cell.angle_beta   90.00
_cell.angle_gamma   90.00
#
_symmetry.space_group_name_H-M   'P 1'
#
loop_
_entity.id
_entity.type
_entity.pdbx_description
1 polymer ?
#
loop_
_entity_poly.entity_id
_entity_poly.type
_entity_poly.pdbx_seq_one_letter_code
_entity_poly.pdbx_strand_id
1 'polypeptide(L)'
;MDAGGFWFVMSLGSVGLVLCLVLVLNHYLPLVLKLGPHLPRGSFGWPLLGETLAFLKPHPSNSIGAFLQDHCSRYGKVFKSHLFFSPTVVSCDQELNYFILQNEDKLFQCSYPKPIHGILGEISMLVAVGDIHKRLRNVALSLVTTIKSKPEFLSDIEKIAIQILESWRGRNQVLFCEEARKVC
;
A
#
# COMPACT_ATOMS: atom_id res chain seq x y z
N MET A 1 -31.04 29.77 25.68
CA MET A 1 -30.86 28.97 24.46
C MET A 1 -32.12 29.13 23.65
N ASP A 2 -32.03 29.90 22.56
CA ASP A 2 -33.20 30.30 21.79
C ASP A 2 -33.69 29.12 20.96
N ALA A 3 -35.00 28.88 20.97
CA ALA A 3 -35.61 27.74 20.27
C ALA A 3 -35.20 27.69 18.79
N GLY A 4 -35.02 28.84 18.14
CA GLY A 4 -34.56 28.93 16.75
C GLY A 4 -33.13 28.39 16.51
N GLY A 5 -32.21 28.57 17.46
CA GLY A 5 -30.85 28.04 17.35
C GLY A 5 -30.82 26.51 17.47
N PHE A 6 -31.69 25.94 18.30
CA PHE A 6 -31.83 24.49 18.44
C PHE A 6 -32.34 23.82 17.16
N TRP A 7 -33.40 24.36 16.55
CA TRP A 7 -33.94 23.85 15.28
C TRP A 7 -32.95 23.98 14.12
N PHE A 8 -32.17 25.06 14.08
CA PHE A 8 -31.13 25.24 13.07
C PHE A 8 -30.06 24.16 13.16
N VAL A 9 -29.52 23.90 14.36
CA VAL A 9 -28.51 22.84 14.56
C VAL A 9 -29.06 21.45 14.20
N MET A 10 -30.31 21.16 14.56
CA MET A 10 -30.96 19.88 14.21
C MET A 10 -31.16 19.72 12.69
N SER A 11 -31.55 20.79 11.99
CA SER A 11 -31.68 20.78 10.52
C SER A 11 -30.33 20.62 9.81
N LEU A 12 -29.28 21.24 10.32
CA LEU A 12 -27.94 21.12 9.75
C LEU A 12 -27.39 19.70 9.95
N GLY A 13 -27.62 19.12 11.13
CA GLY A 13 -27.27 17.74 11.43
C GLY A 13 -28.01 16.72 10.55
N SER A 14 -29.31 16.92 10.30
CA SER A 14 -30.08 16.02 9.43
C SER A 14 -29.63 16.09 7.98
N VAL A 15 -29.34 17.29 7.45
CA VAL A 15 -28.79 17.46 6.10
C VAL A 15 -27.42 16.78 5.97
N GLY A 16 -26.54 16.93 6.96
CA GLY A 16 -25.24 16.25 6.97
C GLY A 16 -25.37 14.72 6.99
N LEU A 17 -26.33 14.19 7.75
CA LEU A 17 -26.59 12.75 7.83
C LEU A 17 -27.14 12.19 6.50
N VAL A 18 -28.06 12.92 5.85
CA VAL A 18 -28.59 12.53 4.53
C VAL A 18 -27.48 12.56 3.48
N LEU A 19 -26.65 13.59 3.46
CA LEU A 19 -25.50 13.67 2.55
C LEU A 19 -24.53 12.50 2.76
N CYS A 20 -24.22 12.18 4.02
CA CYS A 20 -23.36 11.03 4.36
C CYS A 20 -23.96 9.71 3.86
N LEU A 21 -25.26 9.48 4.09
CA LEU A 21 -25.95 8.29 3.60
C LEU A 21 -25.94 8.20 2.08
N VAL A 22 -26.18 9.31 1.37
CA VAL A 22 -26.13 9.35 -0.09
C VAL A 22 -24.73 9.03 -0.60
N LEU A 23 -23.68 9.57 0.03
CA LEU A 23 -22.28 9.28 -0.34
C LEU A 23 -21.93 7.80 -0.13
N VAL A 24 -22.29 7.25 1.03
CA VAL A 24 -22.07 5.82 1.35
C VAL A 24 -22.84 4.96 0.35
N LEU A 25 -24.12 5.23 0.13
CA LEU A 25 -24.93 4.45 -0.80
C LEU A 25 -24.37 4.52 -2.21
N ASN A 26 -24.06 5.70 -2.73
CA ASN A 26 -23.48 5.86 -4.07
C ASN A 26 -22.11 5.17 -4.20
N HIS A 27 -21.32 5.10 -3.13
CA HIS A 27 -20.02 4.41 -3.13
C HIS A 27 -20.18 2.88 -3.18
N TYR A 28 -21.07 2.31 -2.36
CA TYR A 28 -21.23 0.86 -2.22
C TYR A 28 -22.26 0.24 -3.17
N LEU A 29 -23.26 0.99 -3.66
CA LEU A 29 -24.28 0.50 -4.59
C LEU A 29 -23.70 -0.13 -5.86
N PRO A 30 -22.77 0.51 -6.61
CA PRO A 30 -22.19 -0.12 -7.80
C PRO A 30 -21.38 -1.36 -7.46
N LEU A 31 -20.83 -1.45 -6.24
CA LEU A 31 -20.16 -2.65 -5.76
C LEU A 31 -21.18 -3.76 -5.52
N VAL A 32 -22.20 -3.51 -4.69
CA VAL A 32 -23.26 -4.49 -4.36
C VAL A 32 -23.97 -5.01 -5.60
N LEU A 33 -24.25 -4.15 -6.58
CA LEU A 33 -24.92 -4.52 -7.83
C LEU A 33 -24.02 -5.33 -8.79
N LYS A 34 -22.69 -5.18 -8.72
CA LYS A 34 -21.73 -5.89 -9.59
C LYS A 34 -21.12 -7.14 -8.94
N LEU A 35 -21.36 -7.36 -7.65
CA LEU A 35 -20.83 -8.49 -6.90
C LEU A 35 -21.64 -9.76 -7.22
N GLY A 36 -21.02 -10.70 -7.95
CA GLY A 36 -21.59 -12.03 -8.18
C GLY A 36 -21.58 -12.93 -6.94
N PRO A 37 -22.21 -14.12 -7.00
CA PRO A 37 -22.28 -15.04 -5.85
C PRO A 37 -20.94 -15.69 -5.48
N HIS A 38 -19.91 -15.57 -6.33
CA HIS A 38 -18.62 -16.28 -6.19
C HIS A 38 -17.51 -15.45 -5.53
N LEU A 39 -17.84 -14.44 -4.74
CA LEU A 39 -16.79 -13.64 -4.08
C LEU A 39 -16.16 -14.32 -2.88
N PRO A 40 -14.87 -14.03 -2.60
CA PRO A 40 -14.25 -14.40 -1.35
C PRO A 40 -15.07 -13.93 -0.14
N ARG A 41 -15.03 -14.72 0.93
CA ARG A 41 -15.62 -14.33 2.22
C ARG A 41 -14.90 -13.09 2.77
N GLY A 42 -15.56 -12.33 3.64
CA GLY A 42 -14.95 -11.15 4.26
C GLY A 42 -15.94 -10.04 4.57
N SER A 43 -15.42 -8.94 5.11
CA SER A 43 -16.18 -7.78 5.61
C SER A 43 -15.74 -6.53 4.86
N PHE A 44 -16.63 -5.55 4.66
CA PHE A 44 -16.22 -4.23 4.15
C PHE A 44 -15.94 -3.22 5.27
N GLY A 45 -16.07 -3.62 6.54
CA GLY A 45 -15.76 -2.77 7.69
C GLY A 45 -16.63 -1.51 7.79
N TRP A 46 -16.02 -0.43 8.26
CA TRP A 46 -16.69 0.87 8.42
C TRP A 46 -17.05 1.48 7.06
N PRO A 47 -18.16 2.25 6.96
CA PRO A 47 -18.46 3.01 5.76
C PRO A 47 -17.29 3.92 5.37
N LEU A 48 -16.88 3.88 4.10
CA LEU A 48 -15.79 4.66 3.48
C LEU A 48 -14.37 4.32 3.95
N LEU A 49 -14.11 4.27 5.27
CA LEU A 49 -12.79 3.96 5.81
C LEU A 49 -12.44 2.47 5.73
N GLY A 50 -13.47 1.63 5.74
CA GLY A 50 -13.35 0.20 5.71
C GLY A 50 -12.61 -0.35 6.91
N GLU A 51 -11.58 -1.13 6.64
CA GLU A 51 -10.70 -1.76 7.63
C GLU A 51 -9.27 -1.22 7.57
N THR A 52 -9.06 -0.12 6.83
CA THR A 52 -7.73 0.46 6.55
C THR A 52 -6.91 0.74 7.80
N LEU A 53 -7.53 1.28 8.87
CA LEU A 53 -6.83 1.59 10.12
C LEU A 53 -6.38 0.32 10.86
N ALA A 54 -7.20 -0.74 10.81
CA ALA A 54 -6.84 -2.02 11.40
C ALA A 54 -5.72 -2.69 10.61
N PHE A 55 -5.77 -2.60 9.27
CA PHE A 55 -4.72 -3.09 8.37
C PHE A 55 -3.37 -2.38 8.58
N LEU A 56 -3.37 -1.06 8.78
CA LEU A 56 -2.16 -0.27 9.02
C LEU A 56 -1.63 -0.31 10.46
N LYS A 57 -2.28 -1.07 11.35
CA LYS A 57 -1.85 -1.15 12.75
C LYS A 57 -0.42 -1.72 12.83
N PRO A 58 0.52 -1.04 13.51
CA PRO A 58 1.90 -1.51 13.60
C PRO A 58 2.00 -2.91 14.21
N HIS A 59 2.90 -3.71 13.65
CA HIS A 59 3.23 -5.04 14.13
C HIS A 59 4.72 -5.34 13.88
N PRO A 60 5.30 -6.35 14.54
CA PRO A 60 6.67 -6.79 14.26
C PRO A 60 6.85 -7.18 12.78
N SER A 61 8.00 -6.84 12.20
CA SER A 61 8.30 -7.09 10.78
C SER A 61 8.47 -8.58 10.43
N ASN A 62 8.71 -9.42 11.43
CA ASN A 62 8.79 -10.87 11.32
C ASN A 62 7.43 -11.58 11.53
N SER A 63 6.34 -10.82 11.50
CA SER A 63 4.96 -11.29 11.69
C SER A 63 4.05 -10.74 10.59
N ILE A 64 3.00 -11.48 10.26
CA ILE A 64 1.94 -11.02 9.34
C ILE A 64 1.01 -9.98 9.97
N GLY A 65 1.14 -9.74 11.28
CA GLY A 65 0.29 -8.81 12.02
C GLY A 65 -1.08 -9.38 12.39
N ALA A 66 -1.68 -8.80 13.43
CA ALA A 66 -2.94 -9.28 13.99
C ALA A 66 -4.10 -9.21 12.97
N PHE A 67 -4.13 -8.18 12.11
CA PHE A 67 -5.18 -8.02 11.12
C PHE A 67 -5.24 -9.19 10.13
N LEU A 68 -4.10 -9.50 9.49
CA LEU A 68 -4.05 -10.58 8.50
C LEU A 68 -4.24 -11.94 9.14
N GLN A 69 -3.65 -12.18 10.32
CA GLN A 69 -3.81 -13.44 11.05
C GLN A 69 -5.28 -13.72 11.36
N ASP A 70 -5.96 -12.73 11.91
CA ASP A 70 -7.38 -12.80 12.25
C ASP A 70 -8.26 -13.05 11.03
N HIS A 71 -8.08 -12.27 9.95
CA HIS A 71 -8.89 -12.42 8.73
C HIS A 71 -8.65 -13.75 8.03
N CYS A 72 -7.39 -14.20 7.96
CA CYS A 72 -7.06 -15.51 7.40
C CYS A 72 -7.75 -16.65 8.18
N SER A 73 -7.79 -16.55 9.51
CA SER A 73 -8.45 -17.56 10.34
C SER A 73 -9.97 -17.59 10.17
N ARG A 74 -10.62 -16.42 9.97
CA ARG A 74 -12.08 -16.30 9.87
C ARG A 74 -12.60 -16.58 8.46
N TYR A 75 -11.90 -16.08 7.44
CA TYR A 75 -12.38 -16.00 6.06
C TYR A 75 -11.59 -16.89 5.09
N GLY A 76 -10.42 -17.38 5.50
CA GLY A 76 -9.48 -18.10 4.66
C GLY A 76 -8.38 -17.20 4.10
N LYS A 77 -7.41 -17.80 3.41
CA LYS A 77 -6.23 -17.10 2.86
C LYS A 77 -6.55 -16.03 1.82
N VAL A 78 -7.74 -16.08 1.22
CA VAL A 78 -8.21 -15.08 0.27
C VAL A 78 -9.53 -14.53 0.78
N PHE A 79 -9.60 -13.23 1.01
CA PHE A 79 -10.78 -12.58 1.58
C PHE A 79 -11.02 -11.20 0.98
N LYS A 80 -12.27 -10.74 1.04
CA LYS A 80 -12.62 -9.36 0.66
C LYS A 80 -12.52 -8.42 1.86
N SER A 81 -12.09 -7.19 1.60
CA SER A 81 -12.03 -6.09 2.55
C SER A 81 -12.35 -4.76 1.85
N HIS A 82 -12.35 -3.66 2.60
CA HIS A 82 -12.33 -2.30 2.06
C HIS A 82 -11.10 -1.58 2.62
N LEU A 83 -10.11 -1.36 1.75
CA LEU A 83 -8.81 -0.83 2.12
C LEU A 83 -8.49 0.37 1.24
N PHE A 84 -7.91 1.41 1.83
CA PHE A 84 -7.51 2.63 1.12
C PHE A 84 -8.65 3.27 0.30
N PHE A 85 -9.85 3.31 0.89
CA PHE A 85 -11.09 3.82 0.29
C PHE A 85 -11.59 3.02 -0.93
N SER A 86 -11.05 1.83 -1.17
CA SER A 86 -11.43 0.96 -2.27
C SER A 86 -11.89 -0.41 -1.78
N PRO A 87 -12.91 -1.02 -2.40
CA PRO A 87 -13.15 -2.45 -2.30
C PRO A 87 -11.90 -3.22 -2.72
N THR A 88 -11.48 -4.21 -1.94
CA THR A 88 -10.19 -4.91 -2.13
C THR A 88 -10.34 -6.40 -1.87
N VAL A 89 -9.66 -7.22 -2.67
CA VAL A 89 -9.42 -8.63 -2.35
C VAL A 89 -7.99 -8.74 -1.82
N VAL A 90 -7.85 -9.29 -0.61
CA VAL A 90 -6.57 -9.54 0.03
C VAL A 90 -6.22 -11.01 -0.16
N SER A 91 -5.00 -11.27 -0.62
CA SER A 91 -4.48 -12.64 -0.82
C SER A 91 -3.24 -12.87 0.03
N CYS A 92 -3.41 -13.77 1.00
CA CYS A 92 -2.34 -14.42 1.76
C CYS A 92 -2.05 -15.83 1.20
N ASP A 93 -2.56 -16.13 0.01
CA ASP A 93 -2.31 -17.39 -0.69
C ASP A 93 -1.13 -17.26 -1.67
N GLN A 94 -0.16 -18.15 -1.54
CA GLN A 94 1.09 -18.07 -2.30
C GLN A 94 0.87 -18.34 -3.80
N GLU A 95 0.00 -19.30 -4.15
CA GLU A 95 -0.25 -19.67 -5.55
C GLU A 95 -0.99 -18.55 -6.28
N LEU A 96 -1.99 -17.96 -5.63
CA LEU A 96 -2.70 -16.80 -6.18
C LEU A 96 -1.77 -15.59 -6.32
N ASN A 97 -0.90 -15.34 -5.33
CA ASN A 97 0.07 -14.25 -5.41
C ASN A 97 1.05 -14.45 -6.57
N TYR A 98 1.54 -15.68 -6.77
CA TYR A 98 2.37 -16.01 -7.94
C TYR A 98 1.61 -15.80 -9.25
N PHE A 99 0.36 -16.24 -9.35
CA PHE A 99 -0.48 -16.06 -10.53
C PHE A 99 -0.69 -14.57 -10.85
N ILE A 100 -0.98 -13.74 -9.85
CA ILE A 100 -1.16 -12.28 -10.01
C ILE A 100 0.11 -11.66 -10.58
N LEU A 101 1.26 -11.96 -9.98
CA LEU A 101 2.56 -11.40 -10.40
C LEU A 101 2.97 -11.85 -11.81
N GLN A 102 2.68 -13.08 -12.21
CA GLN A 102 2.98 -13.58 -13.56
C GLN A 102 2.05 -13.00 -14.65
N ASN A 103 0.90 -12.47 -14.25
CA ASN A 103 -0.11 -11.90 -15.15
C ASN A 103 -0.24 -10.38 -15.02
N GLU A 104 0.79 -9.72 -14.50
CA GLU A 104 0.95 -8.26 -14.56
C GLU A 104 0.91 -7.79 -16.03
N ASP A 105 0.23 -6.67 -16.28
CA ASP A 105 -0.09 -6.09 -17.59
C ASP A 105 -0.98 -6.96 -18.52
N LYS A 106 -1.50 -8.10 -18.04
CA LYS A 106 -2.44 -8.97 -18.79
C LYS A 106 -3.82 -9.05 -18.14
N LEU A 107 -3.84 -9.52 -16.89
CA LEU A 107 -5.06 -9.67 -16.08
C LEU A 107 -5.09 -8.68 -14.91
N PHE A 108 -3.91 -8.24 -14.48
CA PHE A 108 -3.74 -7.33 -13.36
C PHE A 108 -2.88 -6.14 -13.77
N GLN A 109 -3.08 -5.01 -13.11
CA GLN A 109 -2.25 -3.82 -13.26
C GLN A 109 -1.84 -3.33 -11.88
N CYS A 110 -0.65 -2.75 -11.81
CA CYS A 110 -0.18 -2.10 -10.61
C CYS A 110 -1.07 -0.90 -10.27
N SER A 111 -1.57 -0.84 -9.03
CA SER A 111 -2.50 0.22 -8.60
C SER A 111 -2.18 0.63 -7.17
N TYR A 112 -1.40 1.70 -7.03
CA TYR A 112 -1.08 2.31 -5.75
C TYR A 112 -2.05 3.44 -5.39
N PRO A 113 -2.31 3.68 -4.08
CA PRO A 113 -3.10 4.81 -3.62
C PRO A 113 -2.61 6.15 -4.19
N LYS A 114 -3.55 7.05 -4.51
CA LYS A 114 -3.28 8.37 -5.12
C LYS A 114 -2.14 9.18 -4.48
N PRO A 115 -1.94 9.20 -3.15
CA PRO A 115 -0.81 9.94 -2.56
C PRO A 115 0.56 9.51 -3.07
N ILE A 116 0.74 8.23 -3.45
CA ILE A 116 2.01 7.71 -3.98
C ILE A 116 2.33 8.32 -5.35
N HIS A 117 1.30 8.58 -6.17
CA HIS A 117 1.44 9.22 -7.48
C HIS A 117 1.98 10.65 -7.35
N GLY A 118 1.48 11.41 -6.37
CA GLY A 118 1.93 12.79 -6.13
C GLY A 118 3.36 12.88 -5.60
N ILE A 119 3.82 11.89 -4.82
CA ILE A 119 5.17 11.88 -4.24
C ILE A 119 6.21 11.40 -5.25
N LEU A 120 5.93 10.32 -5.98
CA LEU A 120 6.90 9.69 -6.89
C LEU A 120 6.83 10.22 -8.32
N GLY A 121 5.71 10.85 -8.69
CA GLY A 121 5.43 11.28 -10.06
C GLY A 121 4.89 10.15 -10.94
N GLU A 122 4.20 10.55 -12.01
CA GLU A 122 3.50 9.66 -12.94
C GLU A 122 4.43 8.77 -13.79
N ILE A 123 5.71 9.17 -13.93
CA ILE A 123 6.73 8.45 -14.71
C ILE A 123 7.65 7.62 -13.80
N SER A 124 7.24 7.35 -12.55
CA SER A 124 7.99 6.45 -11.67
C SER A 124 7.72 4.98 -12.00
N MET A 125 8.68 4.10 -11.69
CA MET A 125 8.56 2.66 -11.96
C MET A 125 7.40 2.01 -11.18
N LEU A 126 7.00 2.58 -10.03
CA LEU A 126 5.87 2.08 -9.23
C LEU A 126 4.51 2.54 -9.75
N VAL A 127 4.46 3.58 -10.58
CA VAL A 127 3.21 4.19 -11.07
C VAL A 127 2.97 3.90 -12.56
N ALA A 128 4.04 3.88 -13.36
CA ALA A 128 3.96 3.59 -14.78
C ALA A 128 3.42 2.16 -15.02
N VAL A 129 2.64 1.98 -16.08
CA VAL A 129 2.10 0.68 -16.52
C VAL A 129 2.38 0.43 -18.00
N GLY A 130 2.31 -0.82 -18.45
CA GLY A 130 2.48 -1.18 -19.86
C GLY A 130 3.84 -0.81 -20.44
N ASP A 131 3.87 -0.24 -21.64
CA ASP A 131 5.12 -0.03 -22.39
C ASP A 131 6.03 1.04 -21.78
N ILE A 132 5.45 2.03 -21.08
CA ILE A 132 6.23 3.03 -20.34
C ILE A 132 7.00 2.33 -19.21
N HIS A 133 6.32 1.48 -18.43
CA HIS A 133 6.96 0.70 -17.37
C HIS A 133 8.06 -0.21 -17.92
N LYS A 134 7.80 -0.95 -19.01
CA LYS A 134 8.81 -1.80 -19.67
C LYS A 134 10.05 -1.01 -20.08
N ARG A 135 9.86 0.17 -20.68
CA ARG A 135 10.98 1.02 -21.10
C ARG A 135 11.80 1.50 -19.90
N LEU A 136 11.14 2.00 -18.85
CA LEU A 136 11.81 2.41 -17.61
C LEU A 136 12.59 1.27 -16.96
N ARG A 137 11.97 0.09 -16.86
CA ARG A 137 12.59 -1.13 -16.32
C ARG A 137 13.82 -1.53 -17.12
N ASN A 138 13.75 -1.51 -18.45
CA ASN A 138 14.89 -1.85 -19.31
C ASN A 138 16.05 -0.88 -19.14
N VAL A 139 15.78 0.43 -19.04
CA VAL A 139 16.81 1.44 -18.77
C VAL A 139 17.47 1.21 -17.42
N ALA A 140 16.68 0.96 -16.37
CA ALA A 140 17.21 0.68 -15.03
C ALA A 140 18.06 -0.61 -15.01
N LEU A 141 17.59 -1.69 -15.64
CA LEU A 141 18.34 -2.93 -15.74
C LEU A 141 19.64 -2.76 -16.52
N SER A 142 19.62 -2.02 -17.63
CA SER A 142 20.82 -1.70 -18.39
C SER A 142 21.81 -0.91 -17.54
N LEU A 143 21.37 0.13 -16.84
CA LEU A 143 22.21 0.93 -15.94
C LEU A 143 22.85 0.07 -14.85
N VAL A 144 22.05 -0.74 -14.15
CA VAL A 144 22.54 -1.63 -13.07
C VAL A 144 23.56 -2.63 -13.63
N THR A 145 23.30 -3.19 -14.80
CA THR A 145 24.21 -4.14 -15.45
C THR A 145 25.53 -3.47 -15.80
N THR A 146 25.49 -2.29 -16.39
CA THR A 146 26.68 -1.50 -16.74
C THR A 146 27.48 -1.10 -15.51
N ILE A 147 26.82 -0.70 -14.42
CA ILE A 147 27.49 -0.36 -13.16
C ILE A 147 28.19 -1.59 -12.58
N LYS A 148 27.49 -2.73 -12.50
CA LYS A 148 28.05 -3.97 -11.95
C LYS A 148 29.22 -4.54 -12.75
N SER A 149 29.27 -4.26 -14.06
CA SER A 149 30.39 -4.70 -14.90
C SER A 149 31.67 -3.88 -14.72
N LYS A 150 31.63 -2.75 -14.02
CA LYS A 150 32.83 -1.95 -13.75
C LYS A 150 33.73 -2.67 -12.74
N PRO A 151 35.03 -2.81 -13.01
CA PRO A 151 35.95 -3.47 -12.08
C PRO A 151 36.05 -2.73 -10.74
N GLU A 152 35.80 -1.42 -10.72
CA GLU A 152 35.83 -0.59 -9.50
C GLU A 152 34.59 -0.75 -8.63
N PHE A 153 33.49 -1.30 -9.14
CA PHE A 153 32.19 -1.32 -8.44
C PHE A 153 32.28 -1.92 -7.04
N LEU A 154 32.95 -3.07 -6.89
CA LEU A 154 33.13 -3.71 -5.59
C LEU A 154 34.08 -2.89 -4.69
N SER A 155 35.13 -2.32 -5.26
CA SER A 155 36.08 -1.48 -4.52
C SER A 155 35.41 -0.21 -3.99
N ASP A 156 34.50 0.38 -4.76
CA ASP A 156 33.79 1.60 -4.36
C ASP A 156 32.79 1.30 -3.24
N ILE A 157 32.06 0.18 -3.31
CA ILE A 157 31.20 -0.28 -2.20
C ILE A 157 32.03 -0.52 -0.94
N GLU A 158 33.16 -1.20 -1.06
CA GLU A 158 34.05 -1.49 0.07
C GLU A 158 34.59 -0.20 0.71
N LYS A 159 35.05 0.76 -0.10
CA LYS A 159 35.51 2.06 0.40
C LYS A 159 34.43 2.80 1.18
N ILE A 160 33.20 2.85 0.66
CA ILE A 160 32.06 3.50 1.34
C ILE A 160 31.76 2.79 2.66
N ALA A 161 31.73 1.46 2.67
CA ALA A 161 31.49 0.67 3.87
C ALA A 161 32.57 0.93 4.93
N ILE A 162 33.85 0.93 4.54
CA ILE A 162 34.98 1.23 5.44
C ILE A 162 34.86 2.65 5.99
N GLN A 163 34.59 3.65 5.16
CA GLN A 163 34.43 5.05 5.61
C GLN A 163 33.33 5.19 6.66
N ILE A 164 32.20 4.50 6.48
CA ILE A 164 31.10 4.52 7.45
C ILE A 164 31.52 3.84 8.75
N LEU A 165 32.16 2.67 8.68
CA LEU A 165 32.66 1.96 9.86
C LEU A 165 33.73 2.78 10.61
N GLU A 166 34.62 3.46 9.90
CA GLU A 166 35.61 4.36 10.49
C GLU A 166 34.94 5.54 11.20
N SER A 167 33.83 6.05 10.68
CA SER A 167 33.06 7.14 11.32
C SER A 167 32.46 6.76 12.68
N TRP A 168 32.40 5.45 12.98
CA TRP A 168 31.94 4.93 14.28
C TRP A 168 33.06 4.89 15.32
N ARG A 169 34.33 5.03 14.91
CA ARG A 169 35.48 4.98 15.81
C ARG A 169 35.37 6.05 16.88
N GLY A 170 35.47 5.65 18.15
CA GLY A 170 35.35 6.56 19.29
C GLY A 170 33.92 6.91 19.69
N ARG A 171 32.90 6.36 19.02
CA ARG A 171 31.50 6.44 19.47
C ARG A 171 31.20 5.29 20.43
N ASN A 172 30.59 5.61 21.57
CA ASN A 172 30.17 4.60 22.56
C ASN A 172 28.87 3.90 22.16
N GLN A 173 28.06 4.52 21.31
CA GLN A 173 26.80 3.97 20.81
C GLN A 173 26.55 4.46 19.38
N VAL A 174 25.97 3.58 18.58
CA VAL A 174 25.60 3.85 17.19
C VAL A 174 24.17 3.40 16.96
N LEU A 175 23.35 4.24 16.33
CA LEU A 175 22.01 3.86 15.88
C LEU A 175 22.11 3.25 14.49
N PHE A 176 22.16 1.92 14.43
CA PHE A 176 22.45 1.19 13.19
C PHE A 176 21.52 1.54 12.02
N CYS A 177 20.23 1.82 12.28
CA CYS A 177 19.28 2.16 11.20
C CYS A 177 19.59 3.50 10.52
N GLU A 178 20.21 4.46 11.21
CA GLU A 178 20.66 5.72 10.60
C GLU A 178 21.94 5.52 9.79
N GLU A 179 22.86 4.70 10.30
CA GLU A 179 24.11 4.42 9.60
C GLU A 179 23.88 3.58 8.34
N ALA A 180 23.01 2.56 8.41
CA ALA A 180 22.68 1.74 7.24
C ALA A 180 22.05 2.56 6.10
N ARG A 181 21.26 3.60 6.43
CA ARG A 181 20.68 4.52 5.44
C ARG A 181 21.70 5.36 4.67
N LYS A 182 22.95 5.46 5.13
CA LYS A 182 24.02 6.16 4.39
C LYS A 182 24.60 5.30 3.26
N VAL A 183 24.39 3.98 3.31
CA VAL A 183 24.88 3.00 2.32
C VAL A 183 23.83 2.73 1.22
N CYS A 184 22.56 2.68 1.61
CA CYS A 184 21.43 2.35 0.73
C CYS A 184 20.95 3.55 -0.11
#